data_AF-A0A2E6PZT9-F1
#
_entry.id   AF-A0A2E6PZT9-F1
#
_cell.length_a   1.000
_cell.length_b   1.000
_cell.length_c   1.000
_cell.angle_alpha   90.00
_cell.angle_beta   90.00
_cell.angle_gamma   90.00
#
_symmetry.space_group_name_H-M   'P 1'
#
loop_
_entity.id
_entity.type
_entity.pdbx_description
1 polymer ?
#
loop_
_entity_poly.entity_id
_entity_poly.type
_entity_poly.pdbx_seq_one_letter_code
_entity_poly.pdbx_strand_id
1 'polypeptide(L)'
;MEEGFRQWGMTIPNLSMVYGSGLAVWGIFAYLVQSADPPSMTALIPAFMGAPLLLTGALSKVNPKNNRHYMHAALLVATLMAVAGGYRLIRAFSDMSTLGLVSHILLVLVGVTFVYAGVKSFRHARLMREG
;
A
#
# COMPACT_ATOMS: atom_id res chain seq x y z
N MET A 1 -3.06 22.99 -16.47
CA MET A 1 -2.59 22.02 -15.45
C MET A 1 -1.82 20.98 -16.22
N GLU A 2 -0.50 20.88 -16.05
CA GLU A 2 0.29 19.81 -16.69
C GLU A 2 -0.39 18.47 -16.38
N GLU A 3 -0.61 17.66 -17.41
CA GLU A 3 -1.18 16.32 -17.26
C GLU A 3 -0.17 15.43 -16.51
N GLY A 4 -0.12 15.58 -15.19
CA GLY A 4 0.75 14.80 -14.32
C GLY A 4 0.46 13.32 -14.49
N PHE A 5 1.50 12.49 -14.35
CA PHE A 5 1.41 11.05 -14.53
C PHE A 5 0.19 10.44 -13.83
N ARG A 6 -0.61 9.69 -14.60
CA ARG A 6 -1.79 8.97 -14.12
C ARG A 6 -1.66 7.48 -14.36
N GLN A 7 -1.95 6.70 -13.32
CA GLN A 7 -2.13 5.26 -13.41
C GLN A 7 -3.59 4.96 -13.12
N TRP A 8 -4.27 4.25 -14.04
CA TRP A 8 -5.71 3.97 -13.97
C TRP A 8 -6.58 5.22 -13.75
N GLY A 9 -6.24 6.34 -14.40
CA GLY A 9 -6.95 7.60 -14.26
C GLY A 9 -6.68 8.36 -12.94
N MET A 10 -5.87 7.80 -12.05
CA MET A 10 -5.54 8.38 -10.75
C MET A 10 -4.09 8.86 -10.67
N THR A 11 -3.85 9.92 -9.92
CA THR A 11 -2.48 10.34 -9.57
C THR A 11 -1.90 9.38 -8.52
N ILE A 12 -0.57 9.27 -8.43
CA ILE A 12 0.08 8.40 -7.43
C ILE A 12 -0.36 8.73 -5.99
N PRO A 13 -0.45 10.01 -5.56
CA PRO A 13 -1.02 10.36 -4.25
C PRO A 13 -2.43 9.81 -4.01
N ASN A 14 -3.32 9.93 -5.00
CA ASN A 14 -4.68 9.42 -4.90
C ASN A 14 -4.69 7.90 -4.80
N LEU A 15 -3.85 7.23 -5.58
CA LEU A 15 -3.70 5.77 -5.53
C LEU A 15 -3.22 5.34 -4.14
N SER A 16 -2.27 6.06 -3.55
CA SER A 16 -1.75 5.82 -2.19
C SER A 16 -2.86 5.90 -1.15
N MET A 17 -3.72 6.92 -1.24
CA MET A 17 -4.84 7.08 -0.32
C MET A 17 -5.92 6.01 -0.49
N VAL A 18 -6.27 5.66 -1.73
CA VAL A 18 -7.28 4.60 -1.97
C VAL A 18 -6.78 3.25 -1.50
N TYR A 19 -5.53 2.91 -1.78
CA TYR A 19 -4.93 1.66 -1.32
C TYR A 19 -4.76 1.64 0.21
N GLY A 20 -4.28 2.75 0.79
CA GLY A 20 -4.11 2.87 2.23
C GLY A 20 -5.43 2.79 2.99
N SER A 21 -6.47 3.47 2.51
CA SER A 21 -7.82 3.39 3.10
C SER A 21 -8.45 2.01 2.94
N GLY A 22 -8.33 1.38 1.77
CA GLY A 22 -8.81 0.02 1.54
C GLY A 22 -8.16 -1.00 2.50
N LEU A 23 -6.84 -0.93 2.68
CA LEU A 23 -6.12 -1.78 3.63
C LEU A 23 -6.47 -1.47 5.09
N ALA A 24 -6.69 -0.20 5.44
CA ALA A 24 -7.13 0.20 6.77
C ALA A 24 -8.51 -0.38 7.12
N VAL A 25 -9.48 -0.21 6.22
CA VAL A 25 -10.83 -0.77 6.38
C VAL A 25 -10.77 -2.30 6.46
N TRP A 26 -10.01 -2.94 5.57
CA TRP A 26 -9.85 -4.39 5.59
C TRP A 26 -9.23 -4.91 6.89
N GLY A 27 -8.15 -4.29 7.38
CA GLY A 27 -7.49 -4.72 8.60
C GLY A 27 -8.38 -4.59 9.85
N ILE A 28 -9.15 -3.50 9.94
CA ILE A 28 -10.14 -3.33 11.01
C ILE A 28 -11.22 -4.40 10.91
N PHE A 29 -11.77 -4.62 9.71
CA PHE A 29 -12.77 -5.67 9.47
C PHE A 29 -12.24 -7.06 9.85
N ALA A 30 -11.02 -7.40 9.43
CA ALA A 30 -10.40 -8.68 9.73
C ALA A 30 -10.20 -8.88 11.24
N TYR A 31 -9.83 -7.82 11.97
CA TYR A 31 -9.69 -7.89 13.42
C TYR A 31 -11.02 -8.13 14.14
N LEU A 32 -12.13 -7.58 13.64
CA LEU A 32 -13.45 -7.71 14.26
C LEU A 32 -14.13 -9.05 13.95
N VAL A 33 -13.85 -9.65 12.79
CA VAL A 33 -14.52 -10.87 12.31
C VAL A 33 -13.71 -12.14 12.60
N GLN A 34 -12.44 -12.03 13.01
CA GLN A 34 -11.63 -13.19 13.32
C GLN A 34 -12.27 -14.07 14.40
N SER A 35 -12.15 -15.39 14.23
CA SER A 35 -12.68 -16.39 15.16
C SER A 35 -11.70 -16.76 16.28
N ALA A 36 -10.57 -16.05 16.40
CA ALA A 36 -9.53 -16.34 17.38
C ALA A 36 -9.94 -15.83 18.77
N ASP A 37 -9.77 -16.67 19.80
CA ASP A 37 -9.97 -16.32 21.21
C ASP A 37 -8.68 -16.62 22.01
N PRO A 38 -7.96 -15.59 22.52
CA PRO A 38 -8.26 -14.16 22.38
C PRO A 38 -8.02 -13.60 20.97
N PRO A 39 -8.62 -12.44 20.61
CA PRO A 39 -8.45 -11.80 19.31
C PRO A 39 -6.97 -11.55 18.99
N SER A 40 -6.52 -12.00 17.81
CA SER A 40 -5.14 -11.80 17.36
C SER A 40 -4.93 -10.38 16.85
N MET A 41 -3.98 -9.67 17.46
CA MET A 41 -3.52 -8.37 16.95
C MET A 41 -2.89 -8.46 15.55
N THR A 42 -2.45 -9.65 15.15
CA THR A 42 -1.84 -9.84 13.83
C THR A 42 -2.82 -9.65 12.67
N ALA A 43 -4.14 -9.70 12.93
CA ALA A 43 -5.17 -9.37 11.94
C ALA A 43 -5.15 -7.88 11.53
N LEU A 44 -4.57 -6.99 12.36
CA LEU A 44 -4.46 -5.55 12.09
C LEU A 44 -3.29 -5.18 11.17
N ILE A 45 -2.42 -6.12 10.78
CA ILE A 45 -1.25 -5.82 9.94
C ILE A 45 -1.62 -5.05 8.65
N PRO A 46 -2.70 -5.42 7.91
CA PRO A 46 -3.15 -4.62 6.76
C PRO A 46 -3.42 -3.17 7.12
N ALA A 47 -4.08 -2.90 8.26
CA ALA A 47 -4.36 -1.54 8.68
C ALA A 47 -3.10 -0.77 9.11
N PHE A 48 -2.19 -1.43 9.82
CA PHE A 48 -0.89 -0.85 10.19
C PHE A 48 -0.04 -0.49 8.97
N MET A 49 -0.12 -1.25 7.88
CA MET A 49 0.59 -0.96 6.63
C MET A 49 -0.15 0.05 5.75
N GLY A 50 -1.49 0.01 5.77
CA GLY A 50 -2.36 0.95 5.06
C GLY A 50 -2.31 2.37 5.62
N ALA A 51 -2.18 2.54 6.95
CA ALA A 51 -2.18 3.86 7.59
C ALA A 51 -1.01 4.77 7.14
N PRO A 52 0.26 4.33 7.13
CA PRO A 52 1.36 5.13 6.59
C PRO A 52 1.20 5.42 5.08
N LEU A 53 0.64 4.48 4.31
CA LEU A 53 0.38 4.66 2.89
C LEU A 53 -0.71 5.74 2.64
N LEU A 54 -1.76 5.73 3.45
CA LEU A 54 -2.81 6.75 3.45
C LEU A 54 -2.23 8.12 3.88
N LEU A 55 -1.46 8.14 4.96
CA LEU A 55 -0.87 9.35 5.53
C LEU A 55 0.07 10.03 4.53
N THR A 56 0.97 9.28 3.90
CA THR A 56 1.90 9.82 2.91
C THR A 56 1.19 10.37 1.68
N GLY A 57 0.11 9.72 1.22
CA GLY A 57 -0.74 10.24 0.15
C GLY A 57 -1.51 11.52 0.52
N ALA A 58 -1.98 11.63 1.76
CA ALA A 58 -2.64 12.84 2.26
C ALA A 58 -1.64 14.00 2.42
N LEU A 59 -0.49 13.75 3.07
CA LEU A 59 0.56 14.75 3.27
C LEU A 59 1.12 15.28 1.96
N SER A 60 1.19 14.46 0.91
CA SER A 60 1.66 14.92 -0.39
C SER A 60 0.71 15.91 -1.07
N LYS A 61 -0.59 15.87 -0.74
CA LYS A 61 -1.57 16.86 -1.20
C LYS A 61 -1.48 18.16 -0.41
N VAL A 62 -1.28 18.07 0.90
CA VAL A 62 -1.17 19.24 1.79
C VAL A 62 0.14 19.99 1.56
N ASN A 63 1.23 19.27 1.27
CA ASN A 63 2.54 19.85 1.04
C ASN A 63 3.11 19.41 -0.33
N PRO A 64 2.63 20.01 -1.45
CA PRO A 64 3.08 19.67 -2.79
C PRO A 64 4.57 19.89 -3.02
N LYS A 65 5.19 20.87 -2.32
CA LYS A 65 6.62 21.17 -2.40
C LYS A 65 7.48 19.95 -2.06
N ASN A 66 7.00 19.11 -1.16
CA ASN A 66 7.72 17.92 -0.69
C ASN A 66 7.12 16.60 -1.22
N ASN A 67 6.23 16.66 -2.22
CA ASN A 67 5.50 15.52 -2.79
C ASN A 67 6.43 14.34 -3.14
N ARG A 68 7.59 14.59 -3.77
CA ARG A 68 8.55 13.53 -4.13
C ARG A 68 9.00 12.70 -2.93
N HIS A 69 9.26 13.32 -1.78
CA HIS A 69 9.71 12.63 -0.58
C HIS A 69 8.61 11.77 0.02
N TYR A 70 7.37 12.29 0.07
CA TYR A 70 6.22 11.51 0.51
C TYR A 70 5.95 10.32 -0.41
N MET A 71 6.12 10.49 -1.73
CA MET A 71 5.93 9.38 -2.68
C MET A 71 7.06 8.34 -2.60
N HIS A 72 8.30 8.73 -2.31
CA HIS A 72 9.37 7.77 -2.03
C HIS A 72 9.10 7.02 -0.72
N ALA A 73 8.64 7.71 0.33
CA ALA A 73 8.24 7.06 1.58
C ALA A 73 7.07 6.07 1.37
N ALA A 74 6.04 6.46 0.62
CA ALA A 74 4.93 5.58 0.24
C ALA A 74 5.42 4.33 -0.52
N LEU A 75 6.37 4.50 -1.43
CA LEU A 75 6.97 3.40 -2.18
C LEU A 75 7.76 2.44 -1.29
N LEU A 76 8.50 2.95 -0.30
CA LEU A 76 9.20 2.13 0.69
C LEU A 76 8.19 1.31 1.51
N VAL A 77 7.11 1.94 2.00
CA VAL A 77 6.05 1.24 2.74
C VAL A 77 5.40 0.15 1.88
N ALA A 78 5.09 0.45 0.61
CA ALA A 78 4.54 -0.51 -0.35
C ALA A 78 5.49 -1.69 -0.64
N THR A 79 6.79 -1.42 -0.70
CA THR A 79 7.81 -2.46 -0.90
C THR A 79 7.91 -3.35 0.34
N LEU A 80 7.98 -2.74 1.53
CA LEU A 80 8.03 -3.48 2.79
C LEU A 80 6.80 -4.36 3.00
N MET A 81 5.60 -3.84 2.72
CA MET A 81 4.37 -4.63 2.86
C MET A 81 4.31 -5.79 1.85
N ALA A 82 4.79 -5.59 0.62
CA ALA A 82 4.82 -6.65 -0.38
C ALA A 82 5.80 -7.77 0.01
N VAL A 83 7.00 -7.40 0.46
CA VAL A 83 8.02 -8.37 0.90
C VAL A 83 7.59 -9.10 2.15
N ALA A 84 7.11 -8.38 3.18
CA ALA A 84 6.67 -9.00 4.43
C ALA A 84 5.43 -9.88 4.22
N GLY A 85 4.47 -9.42 3.42
CA GLY A 85 3.28 -10.19 3.05
C GLY A 85 3.64 -11.48 2.31
N GLY A 86 4.50 -11.37 1.28
CA GLY A 86 4.96 -12.50 0.48
C GLY A 86 5.79 -13.49 1.30
N TYR A 87 6.68 -12.99 2.16
CA TYR A 87 7.48 -13.83 3.06
C TYR A 87 6.59 -14.68 3.97
N ARG A 88 5.55 -14.08 4.57
CA ARG A 88 4.62 -14.83 5.43
C ARG A 88 3.84 -15.88 4.63
N LEU A 89 3.38 -15.54 3.42
CA LEU A 89 2.73 -16.51 2.53
C LEU A 89 3.64 -17.70 2.24
N ILE A 90 4.91 -17.49 1.95
CA ILE A 90 5.85 -18.59 1.67
C ILE A 90 6.10 -19.45 2.91
N ARG A 91 6.23 -18.83 4.09
CA ARG A 91 6.63 -19.53 5.33
C ARG A 91 5.52 -20.27 6.05
N ALA A 92 4.28 -19.77 5.98
CA ALA A 92 3.19 -20.23 6.84
C ALA A 92 1.87 -20.41 6.08
N PHE A 93 1.92 -20.71 4.77
CA PHE A 93 0.73 -20.86 3.94
C PHE A 93 -0.29 -21.85 4.50
N SER A 94 0.17 -23.04 4.92
CA SER A 94 -0.68 -24.15 5.40
C SER A 94 -1.37 -23.85 6.73
N ASP A 95 -0.78 -22.97 7.53
CA ASP A 95 -1.18 -22.75 8.92
C ASP A 95 -2.02 -21.46 9.07
N MET A 96 -2.28 -20.77 7.96
CA MET A 96 -3.07 -19.54 7.97
C MET A 96 -4.57 -19.82 7.92
N SER A 97 -5.32 -19.10 8.74
CA SER A 97 -6.76 -18.97 8.55
C SER A 97 -7.06 -18.34 7.20
N THR A 98 -8.24 -18.60 6.63
CA THR A 98 -8.67 -17.99 5.36
C THR A 98 -8.58 -16.46 5.40
N LEU A 99 -8.96 -15.85 6.53
CA LEU A 99 -8.87 -14.41 6.75
C LEU A 99 -7.42 -13.91 6.77
N GLY A 100 -6.53 -14.65 7.43
CA GLY A 100 -5.10 -14.39 7.44
C GLY A 100 -4.51 -14.49 6.03
N LEU A 101 -4.84 -15.55 5.29
CA LEU A 101 -4.39 -15.77 3.92
C LEU A 101 -4.80 -14.61 3.00
N VAL A 102 -6.09 -14.25 2.99
CA VAL A 102 -6.61 -13.13 2.17
C VAL A 102 -5.92 -11.82 2.55
N SER A 103 -5.70 -11.57 3.85
CA SER A 103 -5.02 -10.37 4.33
C SER A 103 -3.59 -10.25 3.79
N HIS A 104 -2.83 -11.34 3.73
CA HIS A 104 -1.46 -11.31 3.19
C HIS A 104 -1.44 -11.22 1.67
N ILE A 105 -2.39 -11.86 0.98
CA ILE A 105 -2.56 -11.69 -0.47
C ILE A 105 -2.85 -10.23 -0.81
N LEU A 106 -3.74 -9.56 -0.05
CA LEU A 106 -4.03 -8.14 -0.25
C LEU A 106 -2.80 -7.26 -0.04
N LEU A 107 -2.00 -7.50 1.01
CA LEU A 107 -0.75 -6.78 1.24
C LEU A 107 0.21 -6.91 0.05
N VAL A 108 0.37 -8.12 -0.50
CA VAL A 108 1.23 -8.38 -1.65
C VAL A 108 0.69 -7.69 -2.89
N LEU A 109 -0.59 -7.87 -3.22
CA LEU A 109 -1.19 -7.30 -4.43
C LEU A 109 -1.14 -5.79 -4.40
N VAL A 110 -1.56 -5.16 -3.30
CA VAL A 110 -1.53 -3.70 -3.13
C VAL A 110 -0.10 -3.18 -3.17
N GLY A 111 0.83 -3.84 -2.47
CA GLY A 111 2.24 -3.43 -2.46
C GLY A 111 2.89 -3.51 -3.84
N VAL A 112 2.75 -4.65 -4.54
CA VAL A 112 3.34 -4.85 -5.87
C VAL A 112 2.74 -3.90 -6.90
N THR A 113 1.42 -3.75 -6.92
CA THR A 113 0.75 -2.85 -7.88
C THR A 113 1.10 -1.39 -7.64
N PHE A 114 1.23 -0.96 -6.37
CA PHE A 114 1.67 0.38 -6.04
C PHE A 114 3.13 0.61 -6.42
N VAL A 115 4.02 -0.36 -6.17
CA VAL A 115 5.43 -0.27 -6.58
C VAL A 115 5.54 -0.14 -8.09
N TYR A 116 4.80 -0.96 -8.84
CA TYR A 116 4.73 -0.87 -10.29
C TYR A 116 4.30 0.53 -10.76
N ALA A 117 3.22 1.08 -10.18
CA ALA A 117 2.75 2.42 -10.51
C ALA A 117 3.78 3.51 -10.17
N GLY A 118 4.43 3.42 -9.01
CA GLY A 118 5.45 4.37 -8.56
C GLY A 118 6.70 4.38 -9.44
N VAL A 119 7.22 3.20 -9.81
CA VAL A 119 8.37 3.08 -10.73
C VAL A 119 8.04 3.67 -12.10
N LYS A 120 6.84 3.41 -12.64
CA LYS A 120 6.40 3.98 -13.91
C LYS A 120 6.29 5.51 -13.84
N SER A 121 5.82 6.04 -12.71
CA SER A 121 5.79 7.49 -12.45
C SER A 121 7.20 8.11 -12.43
N PHE A 122 8.19 7.45 -11.81
CA PHE A 122 9.58 7.96 -11.81
C PHE A 122 10.19 7.93 -13.20
N ARG A 123 9.96 6.85 -13.96
CA ARG A 123 10.45 6.74 -15.34
C ARG A 123 9.86 7.85 -16.22
N HIS A 124 8.56 8.10 -16.10
CA HIS A 124 7.90 9.19 -16.83
C HIS A 124 8.51 10.56 -16.47
N ALA A 125 8.70 10.85 -15.18
CA ALA A 125 9.30 12.10 -14.74
C ALA A 125 10.76 12.27 -15.20
N ARG A 126 11.51 11.19 -15.40
CA ARG A 126 12.85 11.22 -15.97
C ARG A 126 12.83 11.54 -17.47
N LEU A 127 11.98 10.86 -18.24
CA LEU A 127 11.86 11.07 -19.68
C LEU A 127 11.47 12.51 -20.02
N MET A 128 10.56 13.12 -19.24
CA MET A 128 10.15 14.53 -19.42
C MET A 128 11.25 15.56 -19.10
N ARG A 129 12.39 15.14 -18.53
CA ARG A 129 13.55 16.02 -18.29
C ARG A 129 14.63 15.85 -19.34
N GLU A 130 14.65 14.71 -20.02
CA GLU A 130 15.68 14.32 -21.00
C GLU A 130 15.23 14.62 -22.45
N GLY A 131 13.93 14.78 -22.69
CA GLY A 131 13.35 15.20 -23.99
C GLY A 131 12.89 16.64 -23.96
#